data_AF-A0AAU5RRC6-F1
#
_entry.id   AF-A0AAU5RRC6-F1
#
_cell.length_a   1.000
_cell.length_b   1.000
_cell.length_c   1.000
_cell.angle_alpha   90.00
_cell.angle_beta   90.00
_cell.angle_gamma   90.00
#
_symmetry.space_group_name_H-M   'P 1'
#
loop_
_entity.id
_entity.type
_entity.pdbx_description
1 polymer ?
#
loop_
_entity_poly.entity_id
_entity_poly.type
_entity_poly.pdbx_seq_one_letter_code
_entity_poly.pdbx_strand_id
1 'polypeptide(L)'
;MSAAPLSGTDFSPLLRTDFTDDAAWRALLEEIEQSWLTVMADRAHEGLSVPELLALVPDGSRYPTLVVADRETFAAEERTLLLIDVQEEPGRTLRVAVPDAFASVLGNLAIQNQSFDDYLESGSLGEDGVYRLSDRHRQALAELRGAQGTQDAQGVPSFARVRGRVPGPGNQRG
;
A
#
# COMPACT_ATOMS: atom_id res chain seq x y z
N MET A 1 14.27 -4.73 -26.41
CA MET A 1 14.57 -3.30 -26.26
C MET A 1 14.59 -3.03 -24.76
N SER A 2 15.59 -2.35 -24.22
CA SER A 2 15.61 -2.01 -22.78
C SER A 2 14.64 -0.85 -22.54
N ALA A 3 13.74 -0.98 -21.58
CA ALA A 3 12.90 0.14 -21.15
C ALA A 3 13.76 1.23 -20.49
N ALA A 4 13.29 2.48 -20.54
CA ALA A 4 13.98 3.60 -19.92
C ALA A 4 13.86 3.52 -18.38
N PRO A 5 14.84 4.07 -17.62
CA PRO A 5 14.69 4.20 -16.18
C PRO A 5 13.40 4.92 -15.81
N LEU A 6 12.82 4.56 -14.67
CA LEU A 6 11.62 5.19 -14.16
C LEU A 6 11.88 6.69 -13.92
N SER A 7 10.89 7.51 -14.25
CA SER A 7 10.89 8.93 -13.94
C SER A 7 11.10 9.13 -12.44
N GLY A 8 11.98 10.07 -12.05
CA GLY A 8 12.23 10.38 -10.65
C GLY A 8 10.94 10.74 -9.91
N THR A 9 10.57 9.94 -8.92
CA THR A 9 9.42 10.14 -8.04
C THR A 9 9.80 9.87 -6.59
N ASP A 10 9.17 10.59 -5.67
CA ASP A 10 9.32 10.39 -4.24
C ASP A 10 8.39 9.29 -3.69
N PHE A 11 7.38 8.88 -4.46
CA PHE A 11 6.39 7.87 -4.08
C PHE A 11 6.59 6.56 -4.84
N SER A 12 6.11 5.45 -4.27
CA SER A 12 6.25 4.13 -4.88
C SER A 12 5.58 4.08 -6.26
N PRO A 13 6.30 3.70 -7.33
CA PRO A 13 5.67 3.57 -8.64
C PRO A 13 4.70 2.38 -8.66
N LEU A 14 3.52 2.56 -9.22
CA LEU A 14 2.60 1.48 -9.59
C LEU A 14 2.72 1.25 -11.10
N LEU A 15 3.40 0.17 -11.48
CA LEU A 15 3.59 -0.21 -12.87
C LEU A 15 2.50 -1.19 -13.32
N ARG A 16 1.90 -0.92 -14.48
CA ARG A 16 1.08 -1.91 -15.18
C ARG A 16 1.96 -2.73 -16.11
N THR A 17 1.97 -4.06 -15.94
CA THR A 17 2.73 -4.98 -16.81
C THR A 17 1.83 -5.93 -17.58
N ASP A 18 0.56 -6.07 -17.20
CA ASP A 18 -0.48 -6.72 -18.01
C ASP A 18 -1.47 -5.69 -18.55
N PHE A 19 -1.62 -5.68 -19.86
CA PHE A 19 -2.50 -4.73 -20.56
C PHE A 19 -3.65 -5.41 -21.30
N THR A 20 -4.04 -6.61 -20.85
CA THR A 20 -5.10 -7.39 -21.51
C THR A 20 -6.50 -6.84 -21.25
N ASP A 21 -6.70 -6.15 -20.12
CA ASP A 21 -7.99 -5.59 -19.72
C ASP A 21 -7.85 -4.15 -19.18
N ASP A 22 -8.26 -3.16 -19.98
CA ASP A 22 -8.27 -1.75 -19.60
C ASP A 22 -9.40 -1.39 -18.64
N ALA A 23 -10.52 -2.12 -18.66
CA ALA A 23 -11.62 -1.87 -17.75
C ALA A 23 -11.26 -2.34 -16.33
N ALA A 24 -10.67 -3.52 -16.20
CA ALA A 24 -10.16 -4.04 -14.94
C ALA A 24 -9.05 -3.14 -14.35
N TRP A 25 -8.17 -2.60 -15.21
CA TRP A 25 -7.17 -1.60 -14.78
C TRP A 25 -7.81 -0.34 -14.18
N ARG A 26 -8.82 0.25 -14.85
CA ARG A 26 -9.51 1.43 -14.31
C ARG A 26 -10.23 1.11 -13.00
N ALA A 27 -10.88 -0.04 -12.92
CA ALA A 27 -11.55 -0.49 -11.70
C ALA A 27 -10.56 -0.68 -10.53
N LEU A 28 -9.36 -1.20 -10.78
CA LEU A 28 -8.30 -1.28 -9.77
C LEU A 28 -7.92 0.12 -9.26
N LEU A 29 -7.72 1.09 -10.16
CA LEU A 29 -7.34 2.45 -9.77
C LEU A 29 -8.43 3.17 -8.95
N GLU A 30 -9.70 2.86 -9.19
CA GLU A 30 -10.83 3.36 -8.40
C GLU A 30 -10.93 2.68 -7.02
N GLU A 31 -10.44 1.45 -6.89
CA GLU A 31 -10.51 0.65 -5.67
C GLU A 31 -9.37 0.98 -4.68
N ILE A 32 -8.17 1.33 -5.18
CA ILE A 32 -7.00 1.60 -4.34
C ILE A 32 -6.85 3.08 -3.97
N GLU A 33 -6.30 3.30 -2.78
CA GLU A 33 -5.81 4.59 -2.31
C GLU A 33 -4.45 4.89 -2.97
N GLN A 34 -4.26 6.11 -3.49
CA GLN A 34 -3.12 6.46 -4.34
C GLN A 34 -2.14 7.48 -3.73
N SER A 35 -2.34 7.92 -2.48
CA SER A 35 -1.52 8.97 -1.85
C SER A 35 -0.03 8.64 -1.75
N TRP A 36 0.32 7.35 -1.72
CA TRP A 36 1.70 6.85 -1.68
C TRP A 36 2.18 6.30 -3.02
N LEU A 37 1.45 6.56 -4.11
CA LEU A 37 1.74 5.98 -5.42
C LEU A 37 2.06 7.02 -6.49
N THR A 38 2.89 6.60 -7.44
CA THR A 38 2.98 7.23 -8.77
C THR A 38 2.56 6.21 -9.81
N VAL A 39 1.35 6.37 -10.37
CA VAL A 39 0.80 5.43 -11.36
C VAL A 39 1.52 5.60 -12.70
N MET A 40 2.04 4.50 -13.25
CA MET A 40 2.74 4.47 -14.55
C MET A 40 2.25 3.30 -15.40
N ALA A 41 1.56 3.61 -16.50
CA ALA A 41 1.03 2.63 -17.44
C ALA A 41 1.71 2.73 -18.82
N ASP A 42 3.04 2.67 -18.85
CA ASP A 42 3.81 2.62 -20.08
C ASP A 42 3.85 1.19 -20.62
N ARG A 43 3.48 1.01 -21.89
CA ARG A 43 3.52 -0.29 -22.60
C ARG A 43 4.93 -0.85 -22.71
N ALA A 44 5.98 -0.04 -22.56
CA ALA A 44 7.35 -0.51 -22.47
C ALA A 44 7.59 -1.45 -21.26
N HIS A 45 6.71 -1.42 -20.25
CA HIS A 45 6.77 -2.31 -19.09
C HIS A 45 6.01 -3.63 -19.29
N GLU A 46 5.30 -3.81 -20.41
CA GLU A 46 4.48 -5.00 -20.65
C GLU A 46 5.32 -6.28 -20.62
N GLY A 47 4.93 -7.22 -19.75
CA GLY A 47 5.58 -8.52 -19.62
C GLY A 47 6.98 -8.54 -18.99
N LEU A 48 7.49 -7.43 -18.46
CA LEU A 48 8.79 -7.41 -17.80
C LEU A 48 8.82 -8.26 -16.52
N SER A 49 9.91 -8.99 -16.32
CA SER A 49 10.19 -9.78 -15.13
C SER A 49 10.65 -8.92 -13.94
N VAL A 50 10.65 -9.47 -12.73
CA VAL A 50 11.12 -8.77 -11.52
C VAL A 50 12.54 -8.18 -11.68
N PRO A 51 13.56 -8.93 -12.18
CA PRO A 51 14.88 -8.35 -12.39
C PRO A 51 14.90 -7.22 -13.43
N GLU A 52 14.07 -7.31 -14.48
CA GLU A 52 13.97 -6.26 -15.50
C GLU A 52 13.30 -5.00 -14.95
N LEU A 53 12.27 -5.16 -14.11
CA LEU A 53 11.59 -4.05 -13.43
C LEU A 53 12.50 -3.36 -12.42
N LEU A 54 13.28 -4.12 -11.65
CA LEU A 54 14.30 -3.56 -10.75
C LEU A 54 15.36 -2.76 -11.49
N ALA A 55 15.77 -3.21 -12.67
CA ALA A 55 16.73 -2.48 -13.48
C ALA A 55 16.21 -1.11 -13.98
N LEU A 56 14.90 -0.85 -13.88
CA LEU A 56 14.32 0.46 -14.18
C LEU A 56 14.40 1.42 -12.98
N VAL A 57 14.60 0.91 -11.76
CA VAL A 57 14.64 1.72 -10.54
C VAL A 57 15.91 2.57 -10.55
N PRO A 58 15.81 3.91 -10.52
CA PRO A 58 16.98 4.77 -10.46
C PRO A 58 17.78 4.57 -9.16
N ASP A 59 19.11 4.60 -9.26
CA ASP A 59 19.98 4.63 -8.09
C ASP A 59 19.61 5.79 -7.15
N GLY A 60 19.53 5.51 -5.84
CA GLY A 60 19.18 6.51 -4.82
C GLY A 60 17.69 6.86 -4.73
N SER A 61 16.81 6.04 -5.33
CA SER A 61 15.36 6.13 -5.14
C SER A 61 14.96 6.11 -3.66
N ARG A 62 14.00 6.95 -3.28
CA ARG A 62 13.59 7.14 -1.87
C ARG A 62 12.42 6.26 -1.45
N TYR A 63 11.66 5.73 -2.40
CA TYR A 63 10.57 4.82 -2.13
C TYR A 63 11.11 3.43 -1.75
N PRO A 64 10.47 2.71 -0.81
CA PRO A 64 10.95 1.42 -0.32
C PRO A 64 10.52 0.24 -1.21
N THR A 65 9.52 0.44 -2.06
CA THR A 65 8.97 -0.64 -2.89
C THR A 65 8.48 -0.15 -4.26
N LEU A 66 8.55 -1.04 -5.24
CA LEU A 66 7.88 -0.95 -6.53
C LEU A 66 6.59 -1.79 -6.49
N VAL A 67 5.48 -1.24 -6.95
CA VAL A 67 4.19 -1.95 -7.01
C VAL A 67 3.89 -2.33 -8.46
N VAL A 68 3.43 -3.56 -8.67
CA VAL A 68 3.18 -4.11 -10.00
C VAL A 68 1.76 -4.67 -10.08
N ALA A 69 1.01 -4.19 -11.07
CA ALA A 69 -0.23 -4.78 -11.55
C ALA A 69 0.09 -5.68 -12.75
N ASP A 70 0.26 -6.96 -12.45
CA ASP A 70 0.64 -8.01 -13.41
C ASP A 70 -0.59 -8.80 -13.89
N ARG A 71 -0.34 -9.89 -14.62
CA ARG A 71 -1.41 -10.75 -15.12
C ARG A 71 -2.25 -11.37 -14.00
N GLU A 72 -1.62 -11.78 -12.90
CA GLU A 72 -2.35 -12.39 -11.79
C GLU A 72 -3.25 -11.38 -11.06
N THR A 73 -2.92 -10.08 -11.09
CA THR A 73 -3.79 -9.02 -10.58
C THR A 73 -5.18 -9.04 -11.24
N PHE A 74 -5.27 -9.39 -12.52
CA PHE A 74 -6.51 -9.41 -13.28
C PHE A 74 -7.10 -10.81 -13.51
N ALA A 75 -6.31 -11.86 -13.30
CA ALA A 75 -6.75 -13.24 -13.52
C ALA A 75 -7.31 -13.93 -12.27
N ALA A 76 -6.92 -13.49 -11.07
CA ALA A 76 -7.36 -14.10 -9.82
C ALA A 76 -8.77 -13.64 -9.40
N GLU A 77 -9.49 -14.49 -8.66
CA GLU A 77 -10.79 -14.13 -8.06
C GLU A 77 -10.64 -13.02 -7.02
N GLU A 78 -9.59 -13.08 -6.20
CA GLU A 78 -9.18 -12.01 -5.30
C GLU A 78 -8.09 -11.18 -5.96
N ARG A 79 -8.33 -9.87 -6.06
CA ARG A 79 -7.37 -8.95 -6.65
C ARG A 79 -6.20 -8.71 -5.70
N THR A 80 -4.99 -8.87 -6.23
CA THR A 80 -3.75 -8.67 -5.48
C THR A 80 -2.76 -7.84 -6.31
N LEU A 81 -1.87 -7.15 -5.62
CA LEU A 81 -0.73 -6.45 -6.22
C LEU A 81 0.57 -7.09 -5.77
N LEU A 82 1.55 -7.12 -6.66
CA LEU A 82 2.89 -7.58 -6.36
C LEU A 82 3.74 -6.39 -5.92
N LEU A 83 4.25 -6.43 -4.69
CA LEU A 83 5.24 -5.48 -4.19
C LEU A 83 6.62 -6.09 -4.38
N ILE A 84 7.57 -5.29 -4.81
CA ILE A 84 8.98 -5.66 -4.99
C ILE A 84 9.81 -4.75 -4.08
N ASP A 85 10.64 -5.34 -3.22
CA ASP A 85 11.59 -4.61 -2.40
C ASP A 85 12.62 -3.92 -3.31
N VAL A 86 12.90 -2.64 -3.07
CA VAL A 86 13.93 -1.88 -3.80
C VAL A 86 15.02 -1.32 -2.89
N GLN A 87 14.94 -1.52 -1.57
CA GLN A 87 15.87 -0.94 -0.61
C GLN A 87 16.63 -1.98 0.22
N GLU A 88 15.93 -2.82 0.98
CA GLU A 88 16.57 -3.66 2.00
C GLU A 88 17.29 -4.84 1.34
N GLU A 89 16.54 -5.66 0.61
CA GLU A 89 17.07 -6.70 -0.26
C GLU A 89 16.35 -6.65 -1.63
N PRO A 90 16.87 -5.84 -2.57
CA PRO A 90 16.20 -5.59 -3.83
C PRO A 90 15.82 -6.87 -4.58
N GLY A 91 14.53 -6.95 -4.95
CA GLY A 91 13.97 -8.04 -5.76
C GLY A 91 13.23 -9.12 -4.99
N ARG A 92 13.19 -9.06 -3.66
CA ARG A 92 12.21 -9.84 -2.90
C ARG A 92 10.80 -9.36 -3.22
N THR A 93 9.85 -10.29 -3.18
CA THR A 93 8.48 -10.02 -3.58
C THR A 93 7.48 -10.38 -2.50
N LEU A 94 6.44 -9.56 -2.38
CA LEU A 94 5.32 -9.75 -1.46
C LEU A 94 4.03 -9.53 -2.23
N ARG A 95 3.11 -10.50 -2.20
CA ARG A 95 1.80 -10.37 -2.85
C ARG A 95 0.77 -9.94 -1.83
N VAL A 96 0.02 -8.87 -2.10
CA VAL A 96 -0.86 -8.25 -1.11
C VAL A 96 -2.28 -8.10 -1.67
N ALA A 97 -3.27 -8.50 -0.88
CA ALA A 97 -4.68 -8.35 -1.24
C ALA A 97 -5.14 -6.88 -1.25
N VAL A 98 -5.95 -6.54 -2.25
CA VAL A 98 -6.55 -5.22 -2.44
C VAL A 98 -7.97 -5.20 -1.83
N PRO A 99 -8.47 -4.06 -1.31
CA PRO A 99 -7.77 -2.78 -1.13
C PRO A 99 -7.08 -2.62 0.23
N ASP A 100 -7.64 -3.20 1.28
CA ASP A 100 -7.31 -2.77 2.64
C ASP A 100 -5.93 -3.23 3.11
N ALA A 101 -5.54 -4.46 2.76
CA ALA A 101 -4.21 -4.95 3.10
C ALA A 101 -3.15 -4.17 2.34
N PHE A 102 -3.39 -3.90 1.06
CA PHE A 102 -2.51 -3.09 0.22
C PHE A 102 -2.30 -1.68 0.78
N ALA A 103 -3.36 -0.96 1.12
CA ALA A 103 -3.27 0.38 1.69
C ALA A 103 -2.48 0.38 3.02
N SER A 104 -2.71 -0.62 3.88
CA SER A 104 -1.99 -0.74 5.15
C SER A 104 -0.50 -1.06 4.94
N VAL A 105 -0.16 -2.00 4.06
CA VAL A 105 1.24 -2.39 3.80
C VAL A 105 2.00 -1.23 3.17
N LEU A 106 1.45 -0.63 2.12
CA LEU A 106 2.11 0.47 1.41
C LEU A 106 2.36 1.66 2.32
N GLY A 107 1.37 2.05 3.12
CA GLY A 107 1.51 3.14 4.10
C GLY A 107 2.60 2.86 5.13
N ASN A 108 2.63 1.66 5.70
CA ASN A 108 3.65 1.26 6.68
C ASN A 108 5.06 1.28 6.09
N LEU A 109 5.24 0.75 4.87
CA LEU A 109 6.51 0.76 4.18
C LEU A 109 6.94 2.21 3.88
N ALA A 110 6.03 3.03 3.33
CA ALA A 110 6.33 4.41 2.94
C ALA A 110 6.79 5.29 4.11
N ILE A 111 6.25 5.06 5.31
CA ILE A 111 6.66 5.79 6.54
C ILE A 111 7.73 5.04 7.36
N GLN A 112 8.21 3.90 6.86
CA GLN A 112 9.21 3.04 7.53
C GLN A 112 8.78 2.58 8.93
N ASN A 113 7.47 2.36 9.13
CA ASN A 113 6.94 1.85 10.39
C ASN A 113 7.11 0.32 10.51
N GLN A 114 7.13 -0.38 9.39
CA GLN A 114 7.36 -1.83 9.30
C GLN A 114 8.18 -2.12 8.04
N SER A 115 9.11 -3.07 8.11
CA SER A 115 10.00 -3.41 7.00
C SER A 115 9.37 -4.40 6.02
N PHE A 116 10.01 -4.60 4.87
CA PHE A 116 9.59 -5.66 3.94
C PHE A 116 9.81 -7.04 4.56
N ASP A 117 10.91 -7.21 5.28
CA ASP A 117 11.26 -8.43 6.02
C ASP A 117 10.23 -8.82 7.06
N ASP A 118 9.75 -7.86 7.83
CA ASP A 118 8.75 -8.11 8.86
C ASP A 118 7.51 -8.79 8.27
N TYR A 119 7.11 -8.45 7.04
CA TYR A 119 5.97 -9.09 6.37
C TYR A 119 6.26 -10.51 5.88
N LEU A 120 7.47 -10.77 5.39
CA LEU A 120 7.87 -12.09 4.89
C LEU A 120 8.08 -13.07 6.04
N GLU A 121 8.63 -12.61 7.16
CA GLU A 121 9.03 -13.47 8.29
C GLU A 121 7.96 -13.62 9.38
N SER A 122 6.94 -12.74 9.44
CA SER A 122 5.97 -12.80 10.54
C SER A 122 5.04 -14.02 10.51
N GLY A 123 5.05 -14.81 9.45
CA GLY A 123 4.07 -15.88 9.23
C GLY A 123 2.64 -15.39 8.96
N SER A 124 2.50 -14.13 8.52
CA SER A 124 1.18 -13.52 8.21
C SER A 124 0.69 -13.82 6.79
N LEU A 125 1.50 -14.48 5.98
CA LEU A 125 1.12 -14.88 4.63
C LEU A 125 0.14 -16.05 4.70
N GLY A 126 -0.85 -16.04 3.83
CA GLY A 126 -1.69 -17.22 3.61
C GLY A 126 -0.89 -18.40 3.06
N GLU A 127 -1.51 -19.58 3.02
CA GLU A 127 -0.90 -20.76 2.39
C GLU A 127 -0.57 -20.55 0.89
N ASP A 128 -1.26 -19.59 0.26
CA ASP A 128 -1.04 -19.13 -1.11
C ASP A 128 0.03 -18.05 -1.23
N GLY A 129 0.69 -17.68 -0.14
CA GLY A 129 1.72 -16.64 -0.11
C GLY A 129 1.18 -15.21 -0.20
N VAL A 130 -0.13 -15.01 -0.14
CA VAL A 130 -0.76 -13.68 -0.20
C VAL A 130 -0.94 -13.12 1.21
N TYR A 131 -0.46 -11.90 1.42
CA TYR A 131 -0.72 -11.15 2.64
C TYR A 131 -2.14 -10.60 2.63
N ARG A 132 -2.88 -10.88 3.71
CA ARG A 132 -4.23 -10.37 3.99
C ARG A 132 -4.28 -9.78 5.38
N LEU A 133 -5.13 -8.77 5.56
CA LEU A 133 -5.46 -8.33 6.92
C LEU A 133 -6.17 -9.44 7.68
N SER A 134 -5.79 -9.62 8.94
CA SER A 134 -6.51 -10.53 9.85
C SER A 134 -8.00 -10.15 9.92
N ASP A 135 -8.86 -11.15 10.17
CA ASP A 135 -10.31 -10.95 10.31
C ASP A 135 -10.66 -9.87 11.33
N ARG A 136 -9.93 -9.84 12.45
CA ARG A 136 -10.09 -8.81 13.48
C ARG A 136 -9.82 -7.41 12.94
N HIS A 137 -8.78 -7.24 12.13
CA HIS A 137 -8.44 -5.96 11.55
C HIS A 137 -9.48 -5.55 10.49
N ARG A 138 -9.90 -6.49 9.62
CA ARG A 138 -10.96 -6.25 8.64
C ARG A 138 -12.27 -5.83 9.30
N GLN A 139 -12.65 -6.50 10.38
CA GLN A 139 -13.86 -6.16 11.14
C GLN A 139 -13.76 -4.76 11.76
N ALA A 140 -12.62 -4.41 12.35
CA ALA A 140 -12.40 -3.07 12.89
C ALA A 140 -12.48 -1.97 11.81
N LEU A 141 -11.91 -2.20 10.61
CA LEU A 141 -12.03 -1.27 9.49
C LEU A 141 -13.47 -1.11 9.02
N ALA A 142 -14.23 -2.21 8.93
CA ALA A 142 -15.64 -2.18 8.57
C ALA A 142 -16.48 -1.36 9.58
N GLU A 143 -16.22 -1.52 10.87
CA GLU A 143 -16.87 -0.74 11.93
C GLU A 143 -16.55 0.76 11.82
N LEU A 144 -15.28 1.12 11.59
CA LEU A 144 -14.86 2.50 11.41
C LEU A 144 -15.53 3.15 10.19
N ARG A 145 -15.59 2.46 9.05
CA ARG A 145 -16.28 2.95 7.85
C ARG A 145 -17.78 3.10 8.07
N GLY A 146 -18.41 2.16 8.77
CA GLY A 146 -19.82 2.26 9.15
C GLY A 146 -20.10 3.45 10.08
N ALA A 147 -19.18 3.76 10.99
CA ALA A 147 -19.26 4.92 11.87
C ALA A 147 -19.01 6.26 11.15
N GLN A 148 -18.13 6.31 10.15
CA GLN A 148 -17.89 7.51 9.34
C GLN A 148 -19.07 7.81 8.40
N GLY A 149 -19.64 6.78 7.75
CA GLY A 149 -20.82 6.96 6.89
C GLY A 149 -22.08 7.40 7.66
N THR A 150 -22.15 7.17 8.98
CA THR A 150 -23.21 7.72 9.84
C THR A 150 -22.90 9.13 10.34
N GLN A 151 -21.63 9.53 10.44
CA GLN A 151 -21.21 10.90 10.81
C GLN A 151 -21.35 11.89 9.66
N ASP A 152 -21.24 11.46 8.40
CA ASP A 152 -21.48 12.33 7.23
C ASP A 152 -22.95 12.75 7.10
N ALA A 153 -23.88 11.99 7.70
CA ALA A 153 -25.30 12.33 7.75
C ALA A 153 -25.67 13.26 8.93
N GLN A 154 -24.87 13.28 10.01
CA GLN A 154 -25.11 14.11 11.20
C GLN A 154 -23.77 14.49 11.85
N GLY A 155 -23.37 15.75 11.66
CA GLY A 155 -22.03 16.24 11.98
C GLY A 155 -21.48 15.96 13.39
N VAL A 156 -20.14 15.82 13.40
CA VAL A 156 -19.17 15.76 14.50
C VAL A 156 -19.00 14.39 15.21
N PRO A 157 -17.80 13.75 15.10
CA PRO A 157 -17.48 12.51 15.83
C PRO A 157 -17.32 12.70 17.34
N SER A 158 -17.73 11.68 18.11
CA SER A 158 -17.78 11.67 19.59
C SER A 158 -16.44 11.39 20.31
N PHE A 159 -15.27 11.48 19.67
CA PHE A 159 -13.99 11.23 20.39
C PHE A 159 -13.42 12.47 21.11
N ALA A 160 -14.04 13.65 20.98
CA ALA A 160 -13.62 14.88 21.64
C ALA A 160 -14.14 15.05 23.10
N ARG A 161 -14.25 13.97 23.88
CA ARG A 161 -14.54 14.06 25.32
C ARG A 161 -13.59 13.21 26.18
N VAL A 162 -12.28 13.45 26.05
CA VAL A 162 -11.37 13.17 27.17
C VAL A 162 -11.41 14.39 28.11
N ARG A 163 -12.28 14.34 29.12
CA ARG A 163 -12.18 15.19 30.30
C ARG A 163 -11.12 14.60 31.22
N GLY A 164 -9.93 15.19 31.23
CA GLY A 164 -8.87 14.89 32.18
C GLY A 164 -7.96 16.09 32.36
N ARG A 165 -8.37 17.03 33.23
CA ARG A 165 -7.57 18.21 33.61
C ARG A 165 -6.40 17.73 34.48
N VAL A 166 -5.17 17.79 33.97
CA VAL A 166 -3.96 17.67 34.79
C VAL A 166 -3.76 19.01 35.52
N PRO A 167 -3.75 19.08 36.87
CA PRO A 167 -3.40 20.30 37.58
C PRO A 167 -1.87 20.48 37.60
N GLY A 168 -1.37 21.59 37.05
CA GLY A 168 0.03 22.01 37.21
C GLY A 168 0.29 22.59 38.61
N PRO A 169 1.53 22.52 39.12
CA PRO A 169 1.86 22.95 40.47
C PRO A 169 1.76 24.48 40.61
N GLY A 170 1.06 24.90 41.66
CA GLY A 170 0.81 26.30 41.99
C GLY A 170 2.07 27.06 42.37
N ASN A 171 2.19 28.27 41.83
CA ASN A 171 3.18 29.24 42.25
C ASN A 171 2.46 30.34 43.04
N GLN A 172 2.44 30.22 44.37
CA GLN A 172 1.97 31.29 45.25
C GLN A 172 3.16 32.18 45.59
N ARG A 173 3.07 33.44 45.15
CA ARG A 173 3.83 34.56 45.72
C ARG A 173 3.07 35.04 46.95
N GLY A 174 3.76 35.12 48.07
CA GLY A 174 3.34 35.67 49.35
C GLY A 174 4.51 35.61 50.30
#